data_AF-A0A7C6P5X3-F1
#
_entry.id   AF-A0A7C6P5X3-F1
#
_cell.length_a   1.000
_cell.length_b   1.000
_cell.length_c   1.000
_cell.angle_alpha   90.00
_cell.angle_beta   90.00
_cell.angle_gamma   90.00
#
_symmetry.space_group_name_H-M   'P 1'
#
loop_
_entity.id
_entity.type
_entity.pdbx_description
1 polymer ?
#
loop_
_entity_poly.entity_id
_entity_poly.type
_entity_poly.pdbx_seq_one_letter_code
_entity_poly.pdbx_strand_id
1 'polypeptide(L)'
;MKKVGYILIVSILLSMILVGCKNNNSAEIDKVYKTIEDYFNSYYTIEDYKILDDSNKAYEKETDLIESVKQYTTEEFFNRLKEKRGSGATVDTAKLAKRNIKVGDIEYKIEKPKNIEELKDEITLYYTADFKFYNDDKNDDKEDILEKEGQIRLKKVSGEWKIDYEPGYIPHYMFEKIK
;
A
#
# COMPACT_ATOMS: atom_id res chain seq x y z
N MET A 1 55.90 -5.19 -23.13
CA MET A 1 54.49 -4.88 -23.44
C MET A 1 53.44 -5.70 -22.64
N LYS A 2 53.80 -6.49 -21.62
CA LYS A 2 52.84 -7.31 -20.85
C LYS A 2 52.06 -6.56 -19.75
N LYS A 3 52.50 -5.36 -19.35
CA LYS A 3 51.90 -4.58 -18.23
C LYS A 3 50.69 -3.73 -18.66
N VAL A 4 50.58 -3.38 -19.94
CA VAL A 4 49.51 -2.49 -20.45
C VAL A 4 48.19 -3.24 -20.65
N GLY A 5 48.25 -4.54 -21.01
CA GLY A 5 47.05 -5.37 -21.20
C GLY A 5 46.27 -5.61 -19.90
N TYR A 6 46.95 -5.72 -18.75
CA TYR A 6 46.30 -5.92 -17.46
C TYR A 6 45.49 -4.70 -17.02
N ILE A 7 45.96 -3.49 -17.32
CA ILE A 7 45.26 -2.25 -16.96
C ILE A 7 43.96 -2.12 -17.76
N LEU A 8 43.99 -2.45 -19.06
CA LEU A 8 42.81 -2.42 -19.93
C LEU A 8 41.72 -3.43 -19.50
N ILE A 9 42.11 -4.64 -19.09
CA ILE A 9 41.16 -5.67 -18.64
C ILE A 9 40.48 -5.25 -17.32
N VAL A 10 41.23 -4.67 -16.38
CA VAL A 10 40.69 -4.21 -15.09
C VAL A 10 39.74 -3.02 -15.27
N SER A 11 40.03 -2.09 -16.18
CA SER A 11 39.13 -0.97 -16.49
C SER A 11 37.82 -1.41 -17.17
N ILE A 12 37.85 -2.46 -17.98
CA ILE A 12 36.64 -3.04 -18.60
C ILE A 12 35.79 -3.79 -17.55
N LEU A 13 36.43 -4.52 -16.63
CA LEU A 13 35.72 -5.18 -15.52
C LEU A 13 35.06 -4.19 -14.56
N LEU A 14 35.73 -3.08 -14.24
CA LEU A 14 35.17 -2.02 -13.38
C LEU A 14 34.00 -1.27 -14.05
N SER A 15 34.02 -1.11 -15.38
CA SER A 15 32.92 -0.45 -16.10
C SER A 15 31.68 -1.34 -16.20
N MET A 16 31.80 -2.67 -16.25
CA MET A 16 30.64 -3.58 -16.21
C MET A 16 29.90 -3.55 -14.86
N ILE A 17 30.60 -3.31 -13.75
CA ILE A 17 29.97 -3.20 -12.41
C ILE A 17 29.12 -1.92 -12.29
N LEU A 18 29.47 -0.86 -13.01
CA LEU A 18 28.80 0.45 -12.94
C LEU A 18 27.50 0.54 -13.75
N VAL A 19 27.30 -0.29 -14.78
CA VAL A 19 26.06 -0.28 -15.59
C VAL A 19 24.92 -1.00 -14.86
N GLY A 20 25.21 -1.86 -13.87
CA GLY A 20 24.22 -2.63 -13.11
C GLY A 20 23.46 -1.86 -12.01
N CYS A 21 23.94 -0.67 -11.60
CA CYS A 21 23.30 0.07 -10.50
C CYS A 21 22.06 0.86 -10.92
N LYS A 22 21.87 1.17 -12.21
CA LYS A 22 20.77 2.05 -12.65
C LYS A 22 19.43 1.32 -12.83
N ASN A 23 19.45 0.05 -13.26
CA ASN A 23 18.23 -0.75 -13.45
C ASN A 23 17.69 -1.37 -12.14
N ASN A 24 18.54 -1.60 -11.14
CA ASN A 24 18.10 -2.22 -9.89
C ASN A 24 17.20 -1.29 -9.06
N ASN A 25 17.42 0.02 -9.11
CA ASN A 25 16.64 0.95 -8.31
C ASN A 25 15.19 1.10 -8.80
N SER A 26 14.92 1.06 -10.11
CA SER A 26 13.54 1.12 -10.61
C SER A 26 12.77 -0.15 -10.25
N ALA A 27 13.38 -1.32 -10.48
CA ALA A 27 12.77 -2.60 -10.15
C ALA A 27 12.49 -2.78 -8.64
N GLU A 28 13.29 -2.16 -7.78
CA GLU A 28 13.07 -2.20 -6.33
C GLU A 28 11.94 -1.27 -5.89
N ILE A 29 11.85 -0.07 -6.49
CA ILE A 29 10.72 0.85 -6.26
C ILE A 29 9.40 0.25 -6.76
N ASP A 30 9.41 -0.44 -7.90
CA ASP A 30 8.20 -1.09 -8.42
C ASP A 30 7.65 -2.16 -7.45
N LYS A 31 8.53 -2.88 -6.75
CA LYS A 31 8.11 -3.82 -5.69
C LYS A 31 7.49 -3.09 -4.50
N VAL A 32 8.04 -1.93 -4.11
CA VAL A 32 7.47 -1.11 -3.04
C VAL A 32 6.06 -0.69 -3.41
N TYR A 33 5.86 -0.14 -4.61
CA TYR A 33 4.55 0.29 -5.08
C TYR A 33 3.57 -0.88 -5.16
N LYS A 34 4.00 -2.02 -5.70
CA LYS A 34 3.18 -3.22 -5.74
C LYS A 34 2.75 -3.70 -4.34
N THR A 35 3.65 -3.72 -3.36
CA THR A 35 3.29 -4.08 -1.98
C THR A 35 2.20 -3.16 -1.43
N ILE A 36 2.26 -1.87 -1.74
CA ILE A 36 1.27 -0.88 -1.29
C ILE A 36 -0.06 -1.11 -1.99
N GLU A 37 -0.06 -1.24 -3.32
CA GLU A 37 -1.28 -1.52 -4.10
C GLU A 37 -1.97 -2.81 -3.62
N ASP A 38 -1.20 -3.88 -3.43
CA ASP A 38 -1.72 -5.16 -2.95
C ASP A 38 -2.29 -5.03 -1.53
N TYR A 39 -1.63 -4.27 -0.65
CA TYR A 39 -2.16 -3.96 0.70
C TYR A 39 -3.48 -3.17 0.62
N PHE A 40 -3.51 -2.07 -0.12
CA PHE A 40 -4.68 -1.20 -0.20
C PHE A 40 -5.88 -1.95 -0.78
N ASN A 41 -5.69 -2.68 -1.87
CA ASN A 41 -6.74 -3.49 -2.47
C ASN A 41 -7.24 -4.58 -1.51
N SER A 42 -6.36 -5.22 -0.74
CA SER A 42 -6.77 -6.27 0.20
C SER A 42 -7.49 -5.69 1.43
N TYR A 43 -7.02 -4.56 1.97
CA TYR A 43 -7.50 -3.99 3.22
C TYR A 43 -8.79 -3.19 3.09
N TYR A 44 -8.97 -2.52 1.95
CA TYR A 44 -10.04 -1.53 1.79
C TYR A 44 -11.18 -1.99 0.87
N THR A 45 -11.02 -3.09 0.12
CA THR A 45 -12.04 -3.53 -0.84
C THR A 45 -13.20 -4.26 -0.16
N ILE A 46 -14.42 -3.77 -0.42
CA ILE A 46 -15.67 -4.38 -0.01
C ILE A 46 -16.52 -4.54 -1.26
N GLU A 47 -16.65 -5.79 -1.73
CA GLU A 47 -17.35 -6.12 -2.98
C GLU A 47 -18.87 -6.19 -2.83
N ASP A 48 -19.37 -6.53 -1.64
CA ASP A 48 -20.80 -6.55 -1.33
C ASP A 48 -21.03 -5.98 0.06
N TYR A 49 -21.45 -4.73 0.13
CA TYR A 49 -21.74 -4.06 1.40
C TYR A 49 -23.00 -4.62 2.09
N LYS A 50 -23.91 -5.29 1.37
CA LYS A 50 -25.19 -5.76 1.93
C LYS A 50 -24.97 -6.88 2.94
N ILE A 51 -23.86 -7.62 2.83
CA ILE A 51 -23.50 -8.63 3.83
C ILE A 51 -23.29 -8.00 5.22
N LEU A 52 -22.95 -6.70 5.28
CA LEU A 52 -22.60 -5.98 6.50
C LEU A 52 -23.81 -5.57 7.34
N ASP A 53 -25.03 -5.75 6.82
CA ASP A 53 -26.27 -5.57 7.58
C ASP A 53 -26.40 -6.61 8.70
N ASP A 54 -25.82 -7.80 8.52
CA ASP A 54 -25.63 -8.80 9.56
C ASP A 54 -24.37 -8.49 10.38
N SER A 55 -24.54 -8.24 11.68
CA SER A 55 -23.44 -7.88 12.58
C SER A 55 -22.35 -8.95 12.68
N ASN A 56 -22.71 -10.25 12.58
CA ASN A 56 -21.71 -11.32 12.62
C ASN A 56 -20.89 -11.32 11.33
N LYS A 57 -21.54 -11.15 10.18
CA LYS A 57 -20.84 -11.05 8.88
C LYS A 57 -19.99 -9.79 8.78
N ALA A 58 -20.45 -8.68 9.34
CA ALA A 58 -19.66 -7.45 9.41
C ALA A 58 -18.37 -7.66 10.23
N TYR A 59 -18.47 -8.37 11.36
CA TYR A 59 -17.32 -8.72 12.20
C TYR A 59 -16.37 -9.72 11.50
N GLU A 60 -16.91 -10.73 10.83
CA GLU A 60 -16.12 -11.66 10.01
C GLU A 60 -15.37 -10.91 8.91
N LYS A 61 -16.06 -10.01 8.18
CA LYS A 61 -15.44 -9.21 7.12
C LYS A 61 -14.32 -8.32 7.65
N GLU A 62 -14.51 -7.68 8.81
CA GLU A 62 -13.45 -6.90 9.45
C GLU A 62 -12.18 -7.76 9.70
N THR A 63 -12.38 -8.95 10.26
CA THR A 63 -11.30 -9.91 10.54
C THR A 63 -10.61 -10.36 9.26
N ASP A 64 -11.38 -10.69 8.22
CA ASP A 64 -10.87 -11.11 6.92
C ASP A 64 -10.02 -10.03 6.26
N LEU A 65 -10.44 -8.76 6.32
CA LEU A 65 -9.66 -7.64 5.79
C LEU A 65 -8.31 -7.52 6.50
N ILE A 66 -8.26 -7.67 7.82
CA ILE A 66 -6.99 -7.64 8.57
C ILE A 66 -6.13 -8.85 8.21
N GLU A 67 -6.66 -10.07 8.24
CA GLU A 67 -5.87 -11.27 7.92
C GLU A 67 -5.33 -11.26 6.48
N SER A 68 -6.08 -10.68 5.53
CA SER A 68 -5.68 -10.58 4.12
C SER A 68 -4.36 -9.82 3.90
N VAL A 69 -4.05 -8.87 4.79
CA VAL A 69 -2.85 -8.02 4.64
C VAL A 69 -1.63 -8.53 5.37
N LYS A 70 -1.73 -9.63 6.12
CA LYS A 70 -0.65 -10.19 6.94
C LYS A 70 0.67 -10.30 6.19
N GLN A 71 0.62 -10.74 4.92
CA GLN A 71 1.80 -10.94 4.09
C GLN A 71 2.43 -9.63 3.60
N TYR A 72 1.71 -8.51 3.61
CA TYR A 72 2.22 -7.20 3.14
C TYR A 72 2.72 -6.33 4.29
N THR A 73 2.45 -6.71 5.52
CA THR A 73 2.75 -5.92 6.73
C THR A 73 3.89 -6.52 7.55
N THR A 74 4.56 -5.70 8.36
CA THR A 74 5.40 -6.21 9.45
C THR A 74 4.52 -6.91 10.49
N GLU A 75 5.08 -7.87 11.23
CA GLU A 75 4.35 -8.54 12.31
C GLU A 75 3.85 -7.56 13.37
N GLU A 76 4.68 -6.59 13.74
CA GLU A 76 4.33 -5.53 14.68
C GLU A 76 3.13 -4.70 14.19
N PHE A 77 3.14 -4.28 12.92
CA PHE A 77 2.03 -3.51 12.36
C PHE A 77 0.76 -4.35 12.24
N PHE A 78 0.88 -5.59 11.78
CA PHE A 78 -0.24 -6.54 11.70
C PHE A 78 -0.92 -6.73 13.07
N ASN A 79 -0.14 -6.97 14.13
CA ASN A 79 -0.67 -7.14 15.47
C ASN A 79 -1.38 -5.88 15.97
N ARG A 80 -0.85 -4.68 15.67
CA ARG A 80 -1.55 -3.42 15.95
C ARG A 80 -2.90 -3.31 15.24
N LEU A 81 -2.98 -3.74 13.97
CA LEU A 81 -4.25 -3.75 13.23
C LEU A 81 -5.27 -4.66 13.90
N LYS A 82 -4.85 -5.85 14.34
CA LYS A 82 -5.71 -6.80 15.07
C LYS A 82 -6.20 -6.23 16.40
N GLU A 83 -5.29 -5.71 17.22
CA GLU A 83 -5.62 -5.17 18.54
C GLU A 83 -6.57 -3.97 18.47
N LYS A 84 -6.37 -3.10 17.47
CA LYS A 84 -7.15 -1.87 17.31
C LYS A 84 -8.39 -2.03 16.46
N ARG A 85 -8.68 -3.23 15.93
CA ARG A 85 -9.78 -3.43 14.98
C ARG A 85 -9.68 -2.47 13.79
N GLY A 86 -8.47 -2.36 13.22
CA GLY A 86 -8.10 -1.28 12.30
C GLY A 86 -8.99 -1.16 11.06
N SER A 87 -9.59 -2.26 10.59
CA SER A 87 -10.46 -2.29 9.41
C SER A 87 -11.92 -1.97 9.73
N GLY A 88 -12.27 -1.81 11.02
CA GLY A 88 -13.62 -1.45 11.44
C GLY A 88 -14.11 -0.16 10.78
N ALA A 89 -13.22 0.82 10.62
CA ALA A 89 -13.54 2.05 9.90
C ALA A 89 -13.95 1.80 8.44
N THR A 90 -13.27 0.91 7.72
CA THR A 90 -13.62 0.54 6.33
C THR A 90 -14.99 -0.13 6.26
N VAL A 91 -15.26 -1.08 7.16
CA VAL A 91 -16.55 -1.78 7.23
C VAL A 91 -17.69 -0.81 7.57
N ASP A 92 -17.51 0.02 8.60
CA ASP A 92 -18.47 1.04 9.00
C ASP A 92 -18.74 2.02 7.86
N THR A 93 -17.69 2.40 7.12
CA THR A 93 -17.80 3.28 5.96
C THR A 93 -18.69 2.69 4.87
N ALA A 94 -18.42 1.45 4.44
CA ALA A 94 -19.24 0.78 3.42
C ALA A 94 -20.69 0.62 3.88
N LYS A 95 -20.89 0.28 5.16
CA LYS A 95 -22.21 0.10 5.76
C LYS A 95 -23.01 1.41 5.82
N LEU A 96 -22.39 2.50 6.28
CA LEU A 96 -23.03 3.80 6.41
C LEU A 96 -23.34 4.41 5.04
N ALA A 97 -22.40 4.32 4.10
CA ALA A 97 -22.60 4.78 2.74
C ALA A 97 -23.60 3.91 1.97
N LYS A 98 -23.81 2.66 2.39
CA LYS A 98 -24.53 1.62 1.64
C LYS A 98 -23.96 1.44 0.23
N ARG A 99 -22.64 1.32 0.15
CA ARG A 99 -21.87 1.22 -1.10
C ARG A 99 -20.75 0.22 -0.97
N ASN A 100 -20.43 -0.43 -2.08
CA ASN A 100 -19.20 -1.18 -2.24
C ASN A 100 -18.01 -0.22 -2.31
N ILE A 101 -16.82 -0.70 -1.95
CA ILE A 101 -15.59 0.09 -1.95
C ILE A 101 -14.54 -0.66 -2.76
N LYS A 102 -13.84 0.05 -3.65
CA LYS A 102 -12.65 -0.43 -4.34
C LYS A 102 -11.59 0.65 -4.38
N VAL A 103 -10.32 0.26 -4.31
CA VAL A 103 -9.22 1.20 -4.50
C VAL A 103 -8.95 1.37 -5.99
N GLY A 104 -8.85 2.62 -6.43
CA GLY A 104 -8.53 3.06 -7.77
C GLY A 104 -7.04 3.33 -7.93
N ASP A 105 -6.72 4.46 -8.53
CA ASP A 105 -5.34 4.88 -8.75
C ASP A 105 -4.70 5.31 -7.42
N ILE A 106 -3.40 5.01 -7.28
CA ILE A 106 -2.60 5.44 -6.14
C ILE A 106 -1.35 6.13 -6.67
N GLU A 107 -1.21 7.40 -6.33
CA GLU A 107 -0.05 8.22 -6.68
C GLU A 107 0.91 8.32 -5.51
N TYR A 108 2.22 8.32 -5.78
CA TYR A 108 3.26 8.29 -4.75
C TYR A 108 4.27 9.42 -4.92
N LYS A 109 4.66 10.00 -3.79
CA LYS A 109 5.81 10.90 -3.67
C LYS A 109 6.78 10.34 -2.63
N ILE A 110 7.99 10.04 -3.08
CA ILE A 110 9.06 9.56 -2.21
C ILE A 110 9.63 10.73 -1.42
N GLU A 111 9.50 10.68 -0.09
CA GLU A 111 10.31 11.51 0.80
C GLU A 111 11.49 10.69 1.31
N LYS A 112 12.70 11.21 1.11
CA LYS A 112 13.88 10.61 1.72
C LYS A 112 13.84 10.86 3.23
N PRO A 113 14.15 9.85 4.06
CA PRO A 113 14.32 10.03 5.50
C PRO A 113 15.20 11.24 5.81
N LYS A 114 14.79 12.02 6.82
CA LYS A 114 15.49 13.25 7.22
C LYS A 114 16.84 12.95 7.88
N ASN A 115 17.06 11.73 8.37
CA ASN A 115 18.28 11.28 9.03
C ASN A 115 18.98 10.12 8.32
N ILE A 116 20.31 10.23 8.21
CA ILE A 116 21.20 9.23 7.59
C ILE A 116 21.28 7.91 8.36
N GLU A 117 20.93 7.90 9.64
CA GLU A 117 20.89 6.70 10.48
C GLU A 117 19.71 5.76 10.17
N GLU A 118 18.68 6.25 9.45
CA GLU A 118 17.44 5.53 9.11
C GLU A 118 17.48 4.88 7.70
N LEU A 119 18.57 5.05 6.93
CA LEU A 119 18.53 5.14 5.47
C LEU A 119 18.87 3.90 4.63
N LYS A 120 18.86 2.66 5.16
CA LYS A 120 19.16 1.47 4.32
C LYS A 120 17.99 0.53 4.03
N ASP A 121 17.06 0.37 4.95
CA ASP A 121 16.01 -0.64 4.87
C ASP A 121 14.62 -0.07 5.19
N GLU A 122 14.44 1.24 5.04
CA GLU A 122 13.17 1.93 5.28
C GLU A 122 12.89 2.94 4.18
N ILE A 123 11.61 3.04 3.80
CA ILE A 123 11.12 4.08 2.89
C ILE A 123 9.83 4.66 3.44
N THR A 124 9.71 5.97 3.33
CA THR A 124 8.49 6.72 3.63
C THR A 124 7.98 7.34 2.34
N LEU A 125 6.70 7.17 2.08
CA LEU A 125 6.01 7.72 0.92
C LEU A 125 4.82 8.53 1.40
N TYR A 126 4.62 9.67 0.76
CA TYR A 126 3.33 10.33 0.75
C TYR A 126 2.54 9.77 -0.43
N TYR A 127 1.25 9.57 -0.23
CA TYR A 127 0.39 9.05 -1.28
C TYR A 127 -0.91 9.83 -1.37
N THR A 128 -1.51 9.77 -2.55
CA THR A 128 -2.92 10.08 -2.81
C THR A 128 -3.55 8.83 -3.38
N ALA A 129 -4.62 8.33 -2.77
CA ALA A 129 -5.31 7.10 -3.19
C ALA A 129 -6.79 7.37 -3.46
N ASP A 130 -7.27 6.90 -4.60
CA ASP A 130 -8.68 7.00 -4.97
C ASP A 130 -9.49 5.85 -4.37
N PHE A 131 -10.54 6.20 -3.65
CA PHE A 131 -11.53 5.24 -3.16
C PHE A 131 -12.80 5.39 -3.98
N LYS A 132 -13.12 4.35 -4.74
CA LYS A 132 -14.31 4.28 -5.60
C LYS A 132 -15.44 3.63 -4.84
N PHE A 133 -16.54 4.35 -4.72
CA PHE A 133 -17.78 3.90 -4.10
C PHE A 133 -18.80 3.60 -5.19
N TYR A 134 -19.35 2.39 -5.21
CA TYR A 134 -20.22 1.92 -6.29
C TYR A 134 -21.33 1.00 -5.78
N ASN A 135 -22.33 0.76 -6.63
CA ASN A 135 -23.42 -0.19 -6.41
C ASN A 135 -23.33 -1.32 -7.45
N ASP A 136 -23.76 -2.54 -7.11
CA ASP A 136 -23.86 -3.65 -8.06
C ASP A 136 -25.06 -3.53 -9.03
N ASP A 137 -25.83 -2.44 -8.95
CA ASP A 137 -26.98 -2.25 -9.82
C ASP A 137 -26.48 -1.89 -11.22
N LYS A 138 -26.71 -2.78 -12.18
CA LYS A 138 -26.29 -2.65 -13.59
C LYS A 138 -26.90 -1.42 -14.30
N ASN A 139 -27.73 -0.65 -13.62
CA ASN A 139 -28.37 0.56 -14.11
C ASN A 139 -27.87 1.84 -13.42
N ASP A 140 -26.93 1.75 -12.48
CA ASP A 140 -26.42 2.88 -11.70
C ASP A 140 -24.91 3.06 -11.97
N ASP A 141 -24.57 3.78 -13.04
CA ASP A 141 -23.19 4.15 -13.42
C ASP A 141 -22.57 5.20 -12.48
N LYS A 142 -23.16 5.44 -11.31
CA LYS A 142 -22.68 6.44 -10.36
C LYS A 142 -21.57 5.85 -9.50
N GLU A 143 -20.35 6.14 -9.89
CA GLU A 143 -19.18 6.01 -9.04
C GLU A 143 -18.90 7.35 -8.35
N ASP A 144 -18.81 7.33 -7.02
CA ASP A 144 -18.24 8.45 -6.26
C ASP A 144 -16.77 8.14 -5.98
N ILE A 145 -15.88 9.08 -6.31
CA ILE A 145 -14.44 8.94 -6.06
C ILE A 145 -14.04 9.85 -4.91
N LEU A 146 -13.37 9.28 -3.92
CA LEU A 146 -12.86 9.95 -2.75
C LEU A 146 -11.34 9.84 -2.70
N GLU A 147 -10.65 10.97 -2.86
CA GLU A 147 -9.18 11.05 -2.80
C GLU A 147 -8.67 11.14 -1.36
N LYS A 148 -7.91 10.14 -0.93
CA LYS A 148 -7.30 10.11 0.40
C LYS A 148 -5.81 10.39 0.30
N GLU A 149 -5.39 11.47 0.93
CA GLU A 149 -3.97 11.72 1.17
C GLU A 149 -3.48 11.00 2.44
N GLY A 150 -2.22 10.59 2.44
CA GLY A 150 -1.63 9.97 3.61
C GLY A 150 -0.13 9.77 3.52
N GLN A 151 0.40 9.15 4.57
CA GLN A 151 1.79 8.74 4.66
C GLN A 151 1.84 7.25 4.96
N ILE A 152 2.68 6.53 4.23
CA ILE A 152 2.94 5.11 4.43
C ILE A 152 4.43 4.88 4.62
N ARG A 153 4.78 3.99 5.56
CA ARG A 153 6.16 3.59 5.82
C ARG A 153 6.32 2.10 5.59
N LEU A 154 7.37 1.74 4.86
CA LEU A 154 7.75 0.35 4.62
C LEU A 154 9.15 0.10 5.17
N LYS A 155 9.34 -1.10 5.71
CA LYS A 155 10.63 -1.63 6.17
C LYS A 155 10.97 -2.90 5.43
N LYS A 156 12.26 -3.13 5.19
CA LYS A 156 12.75 -4.37 4.60
C LYS A 156 12.91 -5.44 5.69
N VAL A 157 12.11 -6.49 5.60
CA VAL A 157 12.14 -7.63 6.52
C VAL A 157 12.52 -8.86 5.71
N SER A 158 13.65 -9.49 6.05
CA SER A 158 14.16 -10.68 5.34
C SER A 158 14.29 -10.50 3.83
N GLY A 159 14.59 -9.27 3.37
CA GLY A 159 14.74 -8.95 1.95
C GLY A 159 13.46 -8.49 1.24
N GLU A 160 12.30 -8.51 1.92
CA GLU A 160 11.01 -8.08 1.37
C GLU A 160 10.55 -6.76 1.98
N TRP A 161 9.97 -5.88 1.16
CA TRP A 161 9.35 -4.66 1.66
C TRP A 161 8.00 -4.97 2.30
N LYS A 162 7.82 -4.53 3.54
CA LYS A 162 6.62 -4.72 4.35
C LYS A 162 6.17 -3.41 4.94
N ILE A 163 4.87 -3.17 4.98
CA ILE A 163 4.27 -1.98 5.57
C ILE A 163 4.41 -2.04 7.09
N ASP A 164 5.04 -1.02 7.64
CA ASP A 164 5.23 -0.84 9.08
C ASP A 164 4.25 0.19 9.66
N TYR A 165 3.76 1.10 8.82
CA TYR A 165 2.81 2.12 9.25
C TYR A 165 1.96 2.60 8.07
N GLU A 166 0.65 2.60 8.28
CA GLU A 166 -0.34 3.31 7.48
C GLU A 166 -1.46 3.73 8.47
N PRO A 167 -2.00 4.96 8.39
CA PRO A 167 -2.97 5.45 9.35
C PRO A 167 -4.28 4.64 9.44
N GLY A 168 -4.65 3.85 8.43
CA GLY A 168 -5.67 2.79 8.55
C GLY A 168 -7.12 3.27 8.59
N TYR A 169 -7.45 4.49 8.16
CA TYR A 169 -8.82 5.00 8.20
C TYR A 169 -9.17 5.85 6.96
N ILE A 170 -10.39 5.73 6.45
CA ILE A 170 -10.96 6.70 5.50
C ILE A 170 -11.58 7.84 6.34
N PRO A 171 -11.12 9.10 6.20
CA PRO A 171 -11.59 10.18 7.06
C PRO A 171 -13.11 10.44 6.93
N HIS A 172 -13.80 10.54 8.06
CA HIS A 172 -15.26 10.66 8.08
C HIS A 172 -15.82 11.88 7.34
N TYR A 173 -15.08 13.00 7.32
CA TYR A 173 -15.50 14.20 6.60
C TYR A 173 -15.59 14.00 5.07
N MET A 174 -14.95 12.95 4.54
CA MET A 174 -15.03 12.65 3.12
C MET A 174 -16.39 12.06 2.72
N PHE A 175 -17.15 11.52 3.68
CA PHE A 175 -18.45 10.89 3.42
C PHE A 175 -19.56 11.88 3.11
N GLU A 176 -19.43 13.15 3.51
CA GLU A 176 -20.37 14.21 3.13
C GLU A 176 -20.43 14.44 1.61
N LYS A 177 -19.45 13.91 0.87
CA LYS A 177 -19.34 14.05 -0.58
C LYS A 177 -19.99 12.91 -1.37
N ILE A 178 -20.32 11.79 -0.71
CA ILE A 178 -20.99 10.63 -1.34
C ILE A 178 -22.48 10.95 -1.45
N LYS A 179 -23.07 10.82 -2.65
CA LYS A 179 -24.48 11.18 -2.94
C LYS A 179 -25.36 9.99 -3.23
#